data_AF-A0A7U4RQS0-F1
#
_entry.id   AF-A0A7U4RQS0-F1
#
_cell.length_a   1.000
_cell.length_b   1.000
_cell.length_c   1.000
_cell.angle_alpha   90.00
_cell.angle_beta   90.00
_cell.angle_gamma   90.00
#
_symmetry.space_group_name_H-M   'P 1'
#
loop_
_entity.id
_entity.type
_entity.pdbx_description
1 polymer ?
#
loop_
_entity_poly.entity_id
_entity_poly.type
_entity_poly.pdbx_seq_one_letter_code
_entity_poly.pdbx_strand_id
1 'polypeptide(L)'
;MLQYRRRNSTAPVPTRRSIRHPLLTYVNWSYDQSQHIDAQRLSQLLRRFDETYGHIYIRLFNEVPRDIIFSFMQQERIEENRLDHIYHAMNRLGADLRPF
;
A
#
# COMPACT_ATOMS: atom_id res chain seq x y z
N MET A 1 18.43 19.54 8.37
CA MET A 1 17.42 18.61 7.79
C MET A 1 16.18 19.41 7.44
N LEU A 2 15.88 19.58 6.16
CA LEU A 2 14.70 20.32 5.69
C LEU A 2 13.46 19.42 5.84
N GLN A 3 12.61 19.73 6.81
CA GLN A 3 11.29 19.10 6.94
C GLN A 3 10.35 19.73 5.92
N TYR A 4 10.04 18.99 4.85
CA TYR A 4 9.07 19.40 3.84
C TYR A 4 7.66 19.37 4.47
N ARG A 5 7.15 20.53 4.88
CA ARG A 5 5.76 20.69 5.33
C ARG A 5 4.94 21.30 4.18
N ARG A 6 4.13 20.50 3.49
CA ARG A 6 3.14 21.03 2.52
C ARG A 6 2.12 21.89 3.27
N ARG A 7 2.02 23.17 2.92
CA ARG A 7 0.96 24.07 3.43
C ARG A 7 -0.40 23.53 2.96
N ASN A 8 -1.38 23.49 3.85
CA ASN A 8 -2.79 23.12 3.62
C ASN A 8 -3.10 21.62 3.43
N SER A 9 -2.35 20.71 4.07
CA SER A 9 -2.78 19.31 4.13
C SER A 9 -3.69 19.09 5.36
N THR A 10 -4.96 18.78 5.13
CA THR A 10 -5.89 18.19 6.12
C THR A 10 -5.60 16.70 6.37
N ALA A 11 -4.43 16.22 5.96
CA ALA A 11 -4.07 14.85 6.19
C ALA A 11 -3.99 14.58 7.70
N PRO A 12 -4.63 13.51 8.19
CA PRO A 12 -4.57 13.16 9.59
C PRO A 12 -3.11 12.96 10.00
N VAL A 13 -2.70 13.65 11.07
CA VAL A 13 -1.45 13.34 11.76
C VAL A 13 -1.53 11.88 12.20
N PRO A 14 -0.56 11.02 11.86
CA PRO A 14 -0.62 9.61 12.20
C PRO A 14 -0.72 9.47 13.74
N THR A 15 -1.91 9.09 14.21
CA THR A 15 -2.19 8.85 15.62
C THR A 15 -1.73 7.44 16.00
N ARG A 16 -1.30 7.26 17.25
CA ARG A 16 -0.59 6.07 17.82
C ARG A 16 -1.12 4.67 17.43
N ARG A 17 -2.34 4.51 16.91
CA ARG A 17 -2.85 3.23 16.38
C ARG A 17 -2.24 2.83 15.03
N SER A 18 -1.72 3.75 14.22
CA SER A 18 -1.17 3.44 12.88
C SER A 18 0.31 2.98 12.88
N ILE A 19 0.96 2.93 14.05
CA ILE A 19 2.41 2.66 14.14
C ILE A 19 2.77 1.23 13.72
N ARG A 20 1.86 0.24 13.87
CA ARG A 20 2.17 -1.16 13.52
C ARG A 20 2.35 -1.40 12.01
N HIS A 21 1.67 -0.64 11.16
CA HIS A 21 1.71 -0.84 9.71
C HIS A 21 1.77 0.50 8.97
N PRO A 22 2.96 1.10 8.82
CA PRO A 22 3.13 2.34 8.06
C PRO A 22 2.58 2.23 6.63
N LEU A 23 2.58 1.02 6.05
CA LEU A 23 1.98 0.69 4.77
C LEU A 23 0.51 1.14 4.64
N LEU A 24 -0.31 0.92 5.68
CA LEU A 24 -1.73 1.30 5.65
C LEU A 24 -1.94 2.80 5.53
N THR A 25 -0.98 3.60 6.03
CA THR A 25 -1.06 5.06 5.92
C THR A 25 -0.92 5.50 4.48
N TYR A 26 -0.01 4.88 3.71
CA TYR A 26 0.14 5.17 2.28
C TYR A 26 -1.04 4.68 1.46
N VAL A 27 -1.49 3.46 1.73
CA VAL A 27 -2.54 2.80 0.95
C VAL A 27 -3.91 3.47 1.16
N ASN A 28 -4.23 3.86 2.39
CA ASN A 28 -5.47 4.57 2.71
C ASN A 28 -5.36 6.09 2.51
N TRP A 29 -4.21 6.59 2.09
CA TRP A 29 -4.02 8.03 1.89
C TRP A 29 -5.03 8.55 0.87
N SER A 30 -5.70 9.66 1.20
CA SER A 30 -6.70 10.32 0.36
C SER A 30 -8.05 9.60 0.18
N TYR A 31 -8.30 8.50 0.89
CA TYR A 31 -9.61 7.85 0.92
C TYR A 31 -10.45 8.29 2.12
N ASP A 32 -11.77 8.30 1.94
CA ASP A 32 -12.72 8.43 3.06
C ASP A 32 -12.62 7.21 3.99
N GLN A 33 -12.91 7.40 5.27
CA GLN A 33 -12.80 6.32 6.27
C GLN A 33 -13.61 5.07 5.92
N SER A 34 -14.72 5.22 5.21
CA SER A 34 -15.56 4.10 4.72
C SER A 34 -14.87 3.22 3.68
N GLN A 35 -13.80 3.71 3.05
CA GLN A 35 -13.03 3.02 2.02
C GLN A 35 -11.65 2.59 2.53
N HIS A 36 -11.33 2.86 3.80
CA HIS A 36 -10.06 2.44 4.38
C HIS A 36 -10.03 0.92 4.51
N ILE A 37 -8.93 0.32 4.09
CA ILE A 37 -8.67 -1.09 4.32
C ILE A 37 -7.82 -1.26 5.57
N ASP A 38 -8.05 -2.34 6.31
CA ASP A 38 -7.23 -2.73 7.45
C ASP A 38 -6.08 -3.67 7.02
N ALA A 39 -5.20 -3.99 7.97
CA ALA A 39 -4.05 -4.88 7.72
C ALA A 39 -4.50 -6.27 7.24
N GLN A 40 -5.57 -6.80 7.83
CA GLN A 40 -6.09 -8.11 7.49
C GLN A 40 -6.60 -8.15 6.05
N ARG A 41 -7.35 -7.13 5.62
CA ARG A 41 -7.86 -7.00 4.27
C ARG A 41 -6.72 -6.82 3.28
N LEU A 42 -5.74 -5.97 3.58
CA LEU A 42 -4.55 -5.81 2.73
C LEU A 42 -3.75 -7.12 2.62
N SER A 43 -3.58 -7.85 3.71
CA SER A 43 -2.92 -9.17 3.72
C SER A 43 -3.67 -10.18 2.84
N GLN A 44 -5.01 -10.20 2.88
CA GLN A 44 -5.82 -11.02 1.98
C GLN A 44 -5.65 -10.62 0.51
N LEU A 45 -5.65 -9.32 0.20
CA LEU A 45 -5.45 -8.79 -1.15
C LEU A 45 -4.08 -9.18 -1.71
N LEU A 46 -3.03 -9.15 -0.88
CA LEU A 46 -1.68 -9.55 -1.28
C LEU A 46 -1.53 -11.07 -1.42
N ARG A 47 -2.34 -11.87 -0.71
CA ARG A 47 -2.31 -13.33 -0.81
C ARG A 47 -3.07 -13.87 -2.02
N ARG A 48 -4.23 -13.29 -2.33
CA ARG A 48 -5.16 -13.83 -3.34
C ARG A 48 -5.16 -13.08 -4.65
N PHE A 49 -4.75 -11.81 -4.66
CA PHE A 49 -4.93 -10.87 -5.76
C PHE A 49 -6.42 -10.70 -6.15
N ASP A 50 -6.92 -9.47 -6.07
CA ASP A 50 -8.30 -9.13 -6.42
C ASP A 50 -8.30 -7.86 -7.26
N GLU A 51 -8.54 -8.02 -8.56
CA GLU A 51 -8.48 -6.94 -9.55
C GLU A 51 -9.42 -5.76 -9.26
N THR A 52 -10.50 -5.99 -8.49
CA THR A 52 -11.42 -4.93 -8.08
C THR A 52 -10.73 -3.88 -7.20
N TYR A 53 -9.62 -4.25 -6.56
CA TYR A 53 -8.76 -3.37 -5.76
C TYR A 53 -7.53 -2.88 -6.54
N GLY A 54 -7.59 -2.83 -7.87
CA GLY A 54 -6.51 -2.33 -8.75
C GLY A 54 -5.86 -1.03 -8.27
N HIS A 55 -6.67 -0.08 -7.78
CA HIS A 55 -6.21 1.21 -7.23
C HIS A 55 -5.27 1.06 -6.03
N ILE A 56 -5.47 0.06 -5.18
CA ILE A 56 -4.59 -0.24 -4.03
C ILE A 56 -3.23 -0.72 -4.53
N TYR A 57 -3.18 -1.61 -5.52
CA TYR A 57 -1.94 -2.13 -6.07
C TYR A 57 -1.15 -1.05 -6.82
N ILE A 58 -1.83 -0.18 -7.57
CA ILE A 58 -1.19 0.97 -8.23
C ILE A 58 -0.48 1.84 -7.19
N ARG A 59 -1.15 2.19 -6.09
CA ARG A 59 -0.52 2.93 -4.98
C ARG A 59 0.65 2.15 -4.39
N LEU A 60 0.45 0.86 -4.13
CA LEU A 60 1.46 -0.02 -3.56
C LEU A 60 2.78 0.05 -4.34
N PHE A 61 2.73 -0.06 -5.68
CA PHE A 61 3.94 -0.06 -6.51
C PHE A 61 4.46 1.35 -6.83
N ASN A 62 3.60 2.36 -6.90
CA ASN A 62 4.00 3.68 -7.38
C ASN A 62 4.32 4.68 -6.26
N GLU A 63 3.70 4.53 -5.09
CA GLU A 63 3.74 5.52 -4.01
C GLU A 63 4.41 5.00 -2.74
N VAL A 64 4.45 3.68 -2.53
CA VAL A 64 5.01 3.11 -1.29
C VAL A 64 6.49 2.75 -1.47
N PRO A 65 7.36 3.17 -0.53
CA PRO A 65 8.72 2.66 -0.44
C PRO A 65 8.78 1.13 -0.31
N ARG A 66 9.67 0.47 -1.06
CA ARG A 66 9.75 -1.00 -1.12
C ARG A 66 10.03 -1.63 0.26
N ASP A 67 10.91 -1.02 1.03
CA ASP A 67 11.26 -1.43 2.40
C ASP A 67 10.04 -1.50 3.31
N ILE A 68 9.09 -0.57 3.16
CA ILE A 68 7.83 -0.55 3.93
C ILE A 68 6.92 -1.70 3.50
N ILE A 69 6.85 -2.00 2.20
CA ILE A 69 6.07 -3.14 1.67
C ILE A 69 6.64 -4.45 2.21
N PHE A 70 7.95 -4.67 2.07
CA PHE A 70 8.60 -5.90 2.54
C PHE A 70 8.49 -6.07 4.05
N SER A 71 8.63 -4.99 4.84
CA SER A 71 8.44 -5.05 6.28
C SER A 71 7.03 -5.53 6.66
N PHE A 72 6.00 -5.04 5.97
CA PHE A 72 4.63 -5.51 6.16
C PHE A 72 4.45 -6.98 5.77
N MET A 73 5.00 -7.40 4.62
CA MET A 73 4.93 -8.79 4.18
C MET A 73 5.58 -9.76 5.18
N GLN A 74 6.72 -9.38 5.75
CA GLN A 74 7.40 -10.17 6.78
C GLN A 74 6.56 -10.29 8.05
N GLN A 75 5.96 -9.19 8.51
CA GLN A 75 5.06 -9.19 9.68
C GLN A 75 3.85 -10.11 9.46
N GLU A 76 3.26 -10.05 8.26
CA GLU A 76 2.05 -10.80 7.88
C GLU A 76 2.34 -12.20 7.32
N ARG A 77 3.62 -12.62 7.29
CA ARG A 77 4.10 -13.90 6.74
C ARG A 77 3.59 -14.16 5.31
N ILE A 78 3.72 -13.17 4.44
CA ILE A 78 3.37 -13.24 3.02
C ILE A 78 4.64 -13.53 2.23
N GLU A 79 4.58 -14.49 1.32
CA GLU A 79 5.71 -14.84 0.45
C GLU A 79 6.01 -13.72 -0.54
N GLU A 80 7.30 -13.38 -0.70
CA GLU A 80 7.75 -12.28 -1.57
C GLU A 80 7.36 -12.50 -3.04
N ASN A 81 7.35 -13.75 -3.51
CA ASN A 81 6.92 -14.15 -4.86
C ASN A 81 5.49 -13.66 -5.21
N ARG A 82 4.64 -13.40 -4.21
CA ARG A 82 3.29 -12.89 -4.42
C ARG A 82 3.31 -11.48 -4.98
N LEU A 83 4.28 -10.68 -4.57
CA LEU A 83 4.36 -9.31 -5.02
C LEU A 83 4.74 -9.23 -6.49
N ASP A 84 5.68 -10.07 -6.94
CA ASP A 84 6.05 -10.21 -8.36
C ASP A 84 4.86 -10.69 -9.19
N HIS A 85 4.12 -11.69 -8.69
CA HIS A 85 2.92 -12.18 -9.37
C HIS A 85 1.87 -11.08 -9.56
N ILE A 86 1.63 -10.28 -8.51
CA ILE A 86 0.70 -9.14 -8.56
C ILE A 86 1.21 -8.07 -9.53
N TYR A 87 2.50 -7.74 -9.50
CA TYR A 87 3.11 -6.75 -10.39
C TYR A 87 2.92 -7.15 -11.88
N HIS A 88 3.21 -8.41 -12.21
CA HIS A 88 3.00 -8.91 -13.57
C HIS A 88 1.53 -8.98 -13.96
N ALA A 89 0.64 -9.37 -13.04
CA ALA A 89 -0.80 -9.38 -13.30
C ALA A 89 -1.32 -7.97 -13.61
N MET A 90 -0.95 -6.98 -12.82
CA MET A 90 -1.32 -5.58 -13.02
C MET A 90 -0.76 -5.01 -14.34
N ASN A 91 0.49 -5.31 -14.69
CA ASN A 91 1.07 -4.91 -15.97
C ASN A 91 0.32 -5.54 -17.17
N ARG A 92 -0.11 -6.81 -17.07
CA ARG A 92 -0.94 -7.45 -18.11
C ARG A 92 -2.32 -6.82 -18.25
N LEU A 93 -2.88 -6.29 -17.17
CA LEU A 93 -4.12 -5.52 -17.17
C LEU A 93 -3.92 -4.08 -17.71
N GLY A 94 -2.70 -3.70 -18.10
CA GLY A 94 -2.38 -2.39 -18.67
C GLY A 94 -2.17 -1.29 -17.62
N ALA A 95 -1.91 -1.64 -16.36
CA ALA A 95 -1.60 -0.66 -15.34
C ALA A 95 -0.20 -0.05 -15.57
N ASP A 96 -0.10 1.27 -15.42
CA ASP A 96 1.18 1.99 -15.48
C ASP A 96 1.89 1.92 -14.12
N LEU A 97 2.77 0.94 -13.97
CA LEU A 97 3.53 0.68 -12.75
C LEU A 97 5.00 1.08 -12.90
N ARG A 98 5.55 1.67 -11.85
CA ARG A 98 7.00 1.92 -11.75
C ARG A 98 7.75 0.59 -11.69
N PRO A 99 8.97 0.53 -12.25
CA PRO A 99 9.83 -0.65 -12.12
C PRO A 99 9.91 -1.08 -10.65
N PHE A 100 9.40 -2.27 -10.38
CA PHE A 100 9.42 -2.93 -9.08
C PHE A 100 10.48 -4.03 -9.04
#